data_AF-A0A962G730-F1
#
_entry.id   AF-A0A962G730-F1
#
_cell.length_a   1.000
_cell.length_b   1.000
_cell.length_c   1.000
_cell.angle_alpha   90.00
_cell.angle_beta   90.00
_cell.angle_gamma   90.00
#
_symmetry.space_group_name_H-M   'P 1'
#
loop_
_entity.id
_entity.type
_entity.pdbx_description
1 polymer ?
#
loop_
_entity_poly.entity_id
_entity_poly.type
_entity_poly.pdbx_seq_one_letter_code
_entity_poly.pdbx_strand_id
1 'polypeptide(L)'
;AQWAIGQLHPVAELPFSILIDEGFDAETYVDIFDGGPTVQERVGMLKTVGRSRTLRVETSAASASLANSANGLYIVAVPALAGFRASILSAAASDSAIRLGAEAAHQLGTTRGDLVQVAAFDGVGGGSR
;
A
#
# COMPACT_ATOMS: atom_id res chain seq x y z
N ALA A 1 -4.37 12.49 -36.56
CA ALA A 1 -4.15 11.82 -35.28
C ALA A 1 -3.02 12.53 -34.51
N GLN A 2 -3.25 13.78 -34.07
CA GLN A 2 -2.23 14.63 -33.41
C GLN A 2 -2.58 14.96 -31.95
N TRP A 3 -3.69 14.41 -31.43
CA TRP A 3 -4.25 14.76 -30.11
C TRP A 3 -4.04 13.71 -29.02
N ALA A 4 -3.30 12.64 -29.31
CA ALA A 4 -3.08 11.55 -28.34
C ALA A 4 -1.69 11.54 -27.69
N ILE A 5 -0.74 12.36 -28.16
CA ILE A 5 0.61 12.39 -27.59
C ILE A 5 0.55 13.03 -26.20
N GLY A 6 0.85 12.24 -25.16
CA GLY A 6 0.84 12.69 -23.77
C GLY A 6 -0.54 12.78 -23.13
N GLN A 7 -1.61 12.30 -23.80
CA GLN A 7 -2.92 12.15 -23.18
C GLN A 7 -3.05 10.74 -22.61
N LEU A 8 -3.33 10.66 -21.32
CA LEU A 8 -3.55 9.40 -20.65
C LEU A 8 -4.90 8.81 -21.09
N HIS A 9 -4.92 7.55 -21.49
CA HIS A 9 -6.17 6.86 -21.76
C HIS A 9 -6.99 6.78 -20.45
N PRO A 10 -8.33 6.95 -20.44
CA PRO A 10 -9.13 6.97 -19.21
C PRO A 10 -8.93 5.75 -18.29
N VAL A 11 -8.68 4.58 -18.87
CA VAL A 11 -8.38 3.34 -18.12
C VAL A 11 -7.05 3.42 -17.35
N ALA A 12 -6.11 4.23 -17.84
CA ALA A 12 -4.80 4.41 -17.24
C ALA A 12 -4.75 5.55 -16.20
N GLU A 13 -5.80 6.36 -16.07
CA GLU A 13 -5.88 7.47 -15.08
C GLU A 13 -5.68 7.01 -13.65
N LEU A 14 -6.40 5.97 -13.21
CA LEU A 14 -6.28 5.47 -11.84
C LEU A 14 -4.90 4.85 -11.56
N PRO A 15 -4.38 3.91 -12.38
CA PRO A 15 -3.01 3.40 -12.21
C PRO A 15 -1.95 4.51 -12.18
N PHE A 16 -2.04 5.49 -13.08
CA PHE A 16 -1.11 6.61 -13.11
C PHE A 16 -1.18 7.45 -11.84
N SER A 17 -2.40 7.78 -11.37
CA SER A 17 -2.59 8.54 -10.13
C SER A 17 -2.00 7.83 -8.90
N ILE A 18 -2.07 6.50 -8.85
CA ILE A 18 -1.44 5.69 -7.80
C ILE A 18 0.09 5.85 -7.84
N LEU A 19 0.69 5.81 -9.03
CA LEU A 19 2.13 5.96 -9.18
C LEU A 19 2.59 7.38 -8.81
N ILE A 20 1.86 8.42 -9.23
CA ILE A 20 2.18 9.80 -8.83
C ILE A 20 2.04 9.99 -7.31
N ASP A 21 0.99 9.45 -6.68
CA ASP A 21 0.81 9.47 -5.23
C ASP A 21 1.91 8.68 -4.48
N GLU A 22 2.45 7.64 -5.10
CA GLU A 22 3.58 6.88 -4.58
C GLU A 22 4.91 7.64 -4.71
N GLY A 23 4.95 8.74 -5.48
CA GLY A 23 6.10 9.63 -5.63
C GLY A 23 6.84 9.45 -6.96
N PHE A 24 6.27 8.76 -7.93
CA PHE A 24 6.89 8.65 -9.26
C PHE A 24 6.87 9.98 -10.01
N ASP A 25 7.97 10.28 -10.69
CA ASP A 25 8.04 11.41 -11.61
C ASP A 25 7.57 11.00 -13.02
N ALA A 26 6.73 11.83 -13.61
CA ALA A 26 6.26 11.67 -14.98
C ALA A 26 7.26 12.35 -15.92
N GLU A 27 8.38 11.68 -16.20
CA GLU A 27 9.26 12.15 -17.27
C GLU A 27 8.54 12.05 -18.63
N THR A 28 8.92 12.92 -19.57
CA THR A 28 8.29 13.05 -20.90
C THR A 28 8.67 11.91 -21.86
N TYR A 29 8.73 10.68 -21.37
CA TYR A 29 8.92 9.50 -22.22
C TYR A 29 7.56 8.95 -22.59
N VAL A 30 7.34 8.96 -23.90
CA VAL A 30 6.10 8.53 -24.53
C VAL A 30 6.33 7.13 -25.06
N ASP A 31 5.49 6.17 -24.67
CA ASP A 31 5.51 4.82 -25.25
C ASP A 31 5.34 4.95 -26.77
N ILE A 32 6.26 4.32 -27.51
CA ILE A 32 6.36 4.42 -28.96
C ILE A 32 5.20 3.72 -29.71
N PHE A 33 4.40 2.91 -29.02
CA PHE A 33 3.26 2.20 -29.59
C PHE A 33 1.94 2.96 -29.40
N ASP A 34 1.67 3.46 -28.19
CA ASP A 34 0.36 4.02 -27.84
C ASP A 34 0.40 5.49 -27.39
N GLY A 35 1.58 6.09 -27.24
CA GLY A 35 1.69 7.49 -26.87
C GLY A 35 1.52 7.77 -25.36
N GLY A 36 1.45 6.72 -24.52
CA GLY A 36 1.22 6.84 -23.09
C GLY A 36 2.44 7.34 -22.30
N PRO A 37 2.24 8.02 -21.15
CA PRO A 37 3.34 8.51 -20.32
C PRO A 37 4.03 7.36 -19.56
N THR A 38 5.36 7.42 -19.49
CA THR A 38 6.17 6.57 -18.63
C THR A 38 6.51 7.30 -17.34
N VAL A 39 6.50 6.61 -16.20
CA VAL A 39 6.88 7.17 -14.89
C VAL A 39 8.04 6.38 -14.29
N GLN A 40 8.92 7.04 -13.54
CA GLN A 40 10.07 6.39 -12.90
C GLN A 40 10.39 7.00 -11.54
N GLU A 41 11.01 6.22 -10.66
CA GLU A 41 11.55 6.70 -9.38
C GLU A 41 12.53 5.69 -8.77
N ARG A 42 13.35 6.12 -7.81
CA ARG A 42 14.16 5.20 -7.00
C ARG A 42 13.29 4.48 -5.97
N VAL A 43 13.41 3.16 -5.86
CA VAL A 43 12.60 2.33 -4.93
C VAL A 43 12.58 2.87 -3.49
N GLY A 44 13.71 3.37 -2.99
CA GLY A 44 13.79 3.93 -1.63
C GLY A 44 13.11 5.29 -1.44
N MET A 45 12.74 5.97 -2.54
CA MET A 45 12.02 7.25 -2.54
C MET A 45 10.50 7.06 -2.66
N LEU A 46 10.05 5.83 -2.91
CA LEU A 46 8.62 5.51 -2.99
C LEU A 46 7.97 5.65 -1.61
N LYS A 47 6.83 6.36 -1.54
CA LYS A 47 6.11 6.71 -0.31
C LYS A 47 5.87 5.50 0.60
N THR A 48 5.30 4.44 0.05
CA THR A 48 4.95 3.21 0.78
C THR A 48 6.21 2.48 1.24
N VAL A 49 7.26 2.42 0.40
CA VAL A 49 8.53 1.78 0.76
C VAL A 49 9.21 2.54 1.91
N GLY A 50 9.35 3.86 1.79
CA GLY A 50 9.99 4.71 2.79
C GLY A 50 9.24 4.76 4.13
N ARG A 51 7.92 4.57 4.11
CA ARG A 51 7.07 4.52 5.32
C ARG A 51 6.87 3.10 5.86
N SER A 52 7.32 2.07 5.15
CA SER A 52 7.16 0.68 5.56
C SER A 52 7.99 0.37 6.81
N ARG A 53 7.40 -0.33 7.76
CA ARG A 53 8.04 -0.79 8.99
C ARG A 53 7.77 -2.27 9.18
N THR A 54 8.76 -2.99 9.70
CA THR A 54 8.57 -4.38 10.15
C THR A 54 7.99 -4.38 11.55
N LEU A 55 6.76 -4.89 11.69
CA LEU A 55 6.04 -4.96 12.97
C LEU A 55 5.70 -6.42 13.32
N ARG A 56 5.57 -6.69 14.62
CA ARG A 56 5.15 -8.01 15.13
C ARG A 56 3.62 -8.12 15.18
N VAL A 57 3.07 -9.23 14.71
CA VAL A 57 1.63 -9.50 14.77
C VAL A 57 1.20 -9.80 16.20
N GLU A 58 0.21 -9.05 16.67
CA GLU A 58 -0.59 -9.35 17.85
C GLU A 58 -2.00 -9.74 17.41
N THR A 59 -2.52 -10.85 17.92
CA THR A 59 -3.89 -11.30 17.62
C THR A 59 -4.78 -11.00 18.82
N SER A 60 -5.88 -10.27 18.61
CA SER A 60 -6.92 -10.11 19.63
C SER A 60 -7.82 -11.34 19.65
N ALA A 61 -7.98 -11.98 20.81
CA ALA A 61 -8.81 -13.18 20.99
C ALA A 61 -10.33 -12.91 20.97
N ALA A 62 -10.77 -11.66 20.76
CA ALA A 62 -12.18 -11.34 20.66
C ALA A 62 -12.40 -10.12 19.76
N SER A 63 -13.56 -10.12 19.08
CA SER A 63 -14.15 -9.01 18.33
C SER A 63 -14.30 -7.69 19.13
N ALA A 64 -13.90 -7.66 20.41
CA ALA A 64 -14.13 -6.59 21.36
C ALA A 64 -12.96 -5.58 21.53
N SER A 65 -11.74 -5.83 21.01
CA SER A 65 -10.58 -4.96 21.34
C SER A 65 -10.09 -4.00 20.25
N LEU A 66 -10.63 -4.04 19.03
CA LEU A 66 -10.31 -3.01 18.03
C LEU A 66 -11.19 -1.76 18.18
N ALA A 67 -12.36 -1.85 18.82
CA ALA A 67 -13.29 -0.73 18.96
C ALA A 67 -12.76 0.41 19.86
N ASN A 68 -11.86 0.11 20.80
CA ASN A 68 -11.30 1.07 21.76
C ASN A 68 -9.87 1.52 21.43
N SER A 69 -9.32 1.08 20.29
CA SER A 69 -8.01 1.53 19.79
C SER A 69 -8.22 2.52 18.65
N ALA A 70 -7.35 3.53 18.55
CA ALA A 70 -7.32 4.40 17.37
C ALA A 70 -6.86 3.58 16.16
N ASN A 71 -7.81 3.07 15.38
CA ASN A 71 -7.51 2.25 14.21
C ASN A 71 -7.20 3.15 13.01
N GLY A 72 -6.18 2.75 12.24
CA GLY A 72 -5.86 3.34 10.94
C GLY A 72 -6.02 2.31 9.82
N LEU A 73 -6.00 2.77 8.57
CA LEU A 73 -5.85 1.89 7.41
C LEU A 73 -4.37 1.65 7.14
N TYR A 74 -4.03 0.41 6.86
CA TYR A 74 -2.66 -0.02 6.61
C TYR A 74 -2.60 -0.96 5.42
N ILE A 75 -1.53 -0.85 4.64
CA ILE A 75 -1.05 -1.92 3.77
C ILE A 75 -0.21 -2.85 4.64
N VAL A 76 -0.60 -4.12 4.71
CA VAL A 76 0.13 -5.16 5.46
C VAL A 76 0.55 -6.26 4.50
N ALA A 77 1.84 -6.59 4.50
CA ALA A 77 2.41 -7.64 3.66
C ALA A 77 3.20 -8.65 4.48
N VAL A 78 3.03 -9.93 4.16
CA VAL A 78 3.82 -11.03 4.69
C VAL A 78 4.99 -11.28 3.74
N PRO A 79 6.23 -10.92 4.12
CA PRO A 79 7.38 -11.02 3.23
C PRO A 79 7.80 -12.49 3.07
N ALA A 80 7.24 -13.16 2.06
CA ALA A 80 7.56 -14.53 1.71
C ALA A 80 7.77 -14.67 0.20
N LEU A 81 8.76 -15.47 -0.22
CA LEU A 81 9.03 -15.74 -1.63
C LEU A 81 7.93 -16.60 -2.25
N ALA A 82 7.56 -17.67 -1.57
CA ALA A 82 6.40 -18.51 -1.91
C ALA A 82 5.25 -18.17 -0.97
N GLY A 83 4.06 -17.97 -1.53
CA GLY A 83 2.86 -17.71 -0.71
C GLY A 83 2.77 -16.28 -0.18
N PHE A 84 3.38 -15.29 -0.84
CA PHE A 84 3.20 -13.87 -0.53
C PHE A 84 1.71 -13.53 -0.35
N ARG A 85 1.41 -12.76 0.70
CA ARG A 85 0.08 -12.22 0.99
C ARG A 85 0.21 -10.76 1.38
N ALA A 86 -0.68 -9.93 0.85
CA ALA A 86 -0.82 -8.56 1.29
C ALA A 86 -2.29 -8.15 1.27
N SER A 87 -2.66 -7.21 2.14
CA SER A 87 -4.01 -6.67 2.20
C SER A 87 -4.00 -5.25 2.71
N ILE A 88 -4.99 -4.46 2.30
CA ILE A 88 -5.34 -3.18 2.92
C ILE A 88 -6.39 -3.46 3.98
N LEU A 89 -6.10 -3.11 5.23
CA LEU A 89 -6.98 -3.44 6.35
C LEU A 89 -6.97 -2.35 7.42
N SER A 90 -8.05 -2.33 8.21
CA SER A 90 -8.11 -1.52 9.43
C SER A 90 -7.44 -2.27 10.57
N ALA A 91 -6.49 -1.63 11.25
CA ALA A 91 -5.78 -2.19 12.39
C ALA A 91 -5.35 -1.12 13.38
N ALA A 92 -4.96 -1.55 14.58
CA ALA A 92 -4.25 -0.71 15.53
C ALA A 92 -2.76 -1.07 15.45
N ALA A 93 -1.89 -0.09 15.19
CA ALA A 93 -0.45 -0.27 15.20
C ALA A 93 0.19 0.57 16.32
N SER A 94 1.22 0.01 16.94
CA SER A 94 2.18 0.72 17.80
C SER A 94 3.53 0.80 17.09
N ASP A 95 4.56 1.26 17.78
CA ASP A 95 5.91 1.34 17.22
C ASP A 95 6.55 -0.03 16.95
N SER A 96 6.07 -1.09 17.60
CA SER A 96 6.67 -2.43 17.52
C SER A 96 5.71 -3.54 17.10
N ALA A 97 4.40 -3.27 17.09
CA ALA A 97 3.40 -4.30 16.85
C ALA A 97 2.21 -3.79 16.05
N ILE A 98 1.56 -4.71 15.34
CA ILE A 98 0.26 -4.47 14.69
C ILE A 98 -0.75 -5.48 15.22
N ARG A 99 -1.89 -4.98 15.69
CA ARG A 99 -3.01 -5.80 16.16
C ARG A 99 -3.94 -6.10 15.00
N LEU A 100 -4.06 -7.37 14.67
CA LEU A 100 -4.95 -7.86 13.63
C LEU A 100 -6.15 -8.59 14.27
N GLY A 101 -7.31 -8.42 13.65
CA GLY A 101 -8.46 -9.29 13.91
C GLY A 101 -8.19 -10.72 13.44
N ALA A 102 -8.91 -11.69 14.00
CA ALA A 102 -8.71 -13.11 13.68
C ALA A 102 -8.88 -13.40 12.18
N GLU A 103 -9.87 -12.78 11.53
CA GLU A 103 -10.10 -12.94 10.09
C GLU A 103 -8.95 -12.39 9.26
N ALA A 104 -8.48 -11.19 9.56
CA ALA A 104 -7.34 -10.56 8.88
C ALA A 104 -6.05 -11.38 9.03
N ALA A 105 -5.77 -11.87 10.25
CA ALA A 105 -4.63 -12.75 10.49
C ALA A 105 -4.74 -14.06 9.70
N HIS A 106 -5.92 -14.68 9.67
CA HIS A 106 -6.17 -15.88 8.88
C HIS A 106 -5.99 -15.65 7.37
N GLN A 107 -6.56 -14.56 6.82
CA GLN A 107 -6.42 -14.23 5.38
C GLN A 107 -4.96 -13.96 4.99
N LEU A 108 -4.20 -13.32 5.87
CA LEU A 108 -2.76 -13.09 5.68
C LEU A 108 -1.92 -14.35 5.96
N GLY A 109 -2.51 -15.38 6.57
CA GLY A 109 -1.78 -16.59 6.97
C GLY A 109 -0.77 -16.32 8.10
N THR A 110 -1.05 -15.35 8.97
CA THR A 110 -0.18 -14.97 10.09
C THR A 110 -0.73 -15.43 11.42
N THR A 111 0.19 -15.60 12.36
CA THR A 111 -0.07 -15.96 13.76
C THR A 111 0.59 -14.94 14.68
N ARG A 112 0.24 -14.99 15.97
CA ARG A 112 0.86 -14.11 16.96
C ARG A 112 2.37 -14.31 16.99
N GLY A 113 3.11 -13.23 16.87
CA GLY A 113 4.58 -13.23 16.90
C GLY A 113 5.25 -13.13 15.53
N ASP A 114 4.51 -13.38 14.45
CA ASP A 114 5.04 -13.26 13.09
C ASP A 114 5.41 -11.82 12.77
N LEU A 115 6.39 -11.65 11.88
CA LEU A 115 6.83 -10.34 11.40
C LEU A 115 6.17 -10.03 10.05
N VAL A 116 5.63 -8.82 9.94
CA VAL A 116 4.99 -8.32 8.72
C VAL A 116 5.52 -6.94 8.37
N GLN A 117 5.52 -6.61 7.07
CA GLN A 117 5.77 -5.26 6.59
C GLN A 117 4.47 -4.47 6.63
N VAL A 118 4.52 -3.26 7.18
CA VAL A 118 3.34 -2.42 7.41
C VAL A 118 3.64 -0.99 6.99
N ALA A 119 2.78 -0.44 6.13
CA ALA A 119 2.77 0.98 5.79
C ALA A 119 1.38 1.56 6.04
N ALA A 120 1.29 2.81 6.50
CA ALA A 120 0.02 3.50 6.63
C ALA A 120 -0.58 3.76 5.23
N PHE A 121 -1.88 3.56 5.08
CA PHE A 121 -2.62 3.81 3.85
C PHE A 121 -3.49 5.06 4.01
N ASP A 122 -3.23 6.09 3.21
CA ASP A 122 -3.93 7.37 3.19
C ASP A 122 -4.93 7.51 2.02
N GLY A 123 -5.01 6.52 1.13
CA GLY A 123 -5.85 6.56 -0.07
C GLY A 123 -5.23 7.36 -1.21
N VAL A 124 -5.69 7.10 -2.44
CA VAL A 124 -5.21 7.81 -3.63
C VAL A 124 -5.80 9.22 -3.64
N GLY A 125 -4.95 10.25 -3.58
CA GLY A 125 -5.37 11.66 -3.55
C GLY A 125 -5.72 12.20 -2.15
N GLY A 126 -5.46 11.43 -1.09
CA GLY A 126 -5.63 11.82 0.30
C GLY A 126 -4.50 12.74 0.80
N GLY A 127 -4.24 13.85 0.10
CA GLY A 127 -3.43 14.92 0.65
C GLY A 127 -4.12 15.50 1.89
N SER A 128 -3.39 15.54 3.01
CA SER A 128 -3.70 16.17 4.30
C SER A 128 -5.01 16.98 4.35
N ARG A 129 -5.99 16.49 5.11
CA ARG A 129 -6.92 17.36 5.81
C ARG A 129 -6.42 17.61 7.22
#